data_AF-A0A1J4J9H7-F1
#
_entry.id   AF-A0A1J4J9H7-F1
#
_cell.length_a   1.000
_cell.length_b   1.000
_cell.length_c   1.000
_cell.angle_alpha   90.00
_cell.angle_beta   90.00
_cell.angle_gamma   90.00
#
_symmetry.space_group_name_H-M   'P 1'
#
loop_
_entity.id
_entity.type
_entity.pdbx_description
1 polymer ?
#
loop_
_entity_poly.entity_id
_entity_poly.type
_entity_poly.pdbx_seq_one_letter_code
_entity_poly.pdbx_strand_id
1 'polypeptide(L)'
;MNSFFIGFLFSFISLLVILVILRLTVPYASKLFGNKPIPYKSFVESTEWLNFIIYRVLTHFQTDEAIEQINSIVNANIPPHNFRLISLGNAPVIKHVLTLEMKDIDNINIIIPLEWINGPSLDFVLGENLARIEFDLFKFFGQIFISWPENSPTKFEFRFIGDFIVDFDISFQFKEYFRFSLMKIPLIGQIIKGIIELIVVRQVFEITLPDINLDPDSPIQPKRSKKND
;
A
#
# COMPACT_ATOMS: atom_id res chain seq x y z
N MET A 1 -30.61 -36.51 -14.32
CA MET A 1 -30.86 -35.55 -13.21
C MET A 1 -30.05 -35.89 -11.96
N ASN A 2 -30.11 -37.11 -11.43
CA ASN A 2 -29.36 -37.49 -10.21
C ASN A 2 -27.83 -37.30 -10.31
N SER A 3 -27.20 -37.68 -11.43
CA SER A 3 -25.74 -37.53 -11.58
C SER A 3 -25.28 -36.07 -11.60
N PHE A 4 -26.10 -35.14 -12.11
CA PHE A 4 -25.80 -33.71 -12.08
C PHE A 4 -25.85 -33.16 -10.66
N PHE A 5 -26.90 -33.51 -9.89
CA PHE A 5 -27.01 -33.08 -8.49
C PHE A 5 -25.89 -33.66 -7.62
N ILE A 6 -25.50 -34.93 -7.84
CA ILE A 6 -24.38 -35.54 -7.12
C ILE A 6 -23.07 -34.85 -7.47
N GLY A 7 -22.81 -34.58 -8.75
CA GLY A 7 -21.61 -33.86 -9.19
C GLY A 7 -21.55 -32.42 -8.67
N PHE A 8 -22.68 -31.72 -8.67
CA PHE A 8 -22.81 -30.38 -8.09
C PHE A 8 -22.55 -30.40 -6.58
N LEU A 9 -23.18 -31.33 -5.85
CA LEU A 9 -23.01 -31.47 -4.41
C LEU A 9 -21.56 -31.78 -4.05
N PHE A 10 -20.92 -32.70 -4.77
CA PHE A 10 -19.52 -33.04 -4.53
C PHE A 10 -18.59 -31.86 -4.79
N SER A 11 -18.81 -31.13 -5.91
CA SER A 11 -18.05 -29.92 -6.24
C SER A 11 -18.24 -28.82 -5.18
N PHE A 12 -19.48 -28.62 -4.72
CA PHE A 12 -19.80 -27.62 -3.70
C PHE A 12 -19.16 -27.96 -2.35
N ILE A 13 -19.27 -29.21 -1.90
CA ILE A 13 -18.64 -29.67 -0.65
C ILE A 13 -17.12 -29.56 -0.77
N SER A 14 -16.53 -30.00 -1.88
CA SER A 14 -15.08 -29.88 -2.11
C SER A 14 -14.61 -28.44 -2.05
N LEU A 15 -15.32 -27.50 -2.72
CA LEU A 15 -15.04 -26.08 -2.65
C LEU A 15 -15.11 -25.55 -1.21
N LEU A 16 -16.14 -25.95 -0.45
CA LEU A 16 -16.32 -25.52 0.94
C LEU A 16 -15.16 -26.01 1.83
N VAL A 17 -14.75 -27.28 1.67
CA VAL A 17 -13.59 -27.84 2.37
C VAL A 17 -12.31 -27.08 2.02
N ILE A 18 -12.08 -26.80 0.74
CA ILE A 18 -10.92 -26.00 0.28
C ILE A 18 -10.95 -24.60 0.91
N LEU A 19 -12.10 -23.91 0.89
CA LEU A 19 -12.23 -22.57 1.48
C LEU A 19 -11.98 -22.59 3.00
N VAL A 20 -12.41 -23.63 3.71
CA VAL A 20 -12.14 -23.78 5.14
C VAL A 20 -10.63 -23.97 5.39
N ILE A 21 -9.96 -24.81 4.61
CA ILE A 21 -8.51 -25.02 4.72
C ILE A 21 -7.76 -23.72 4.41
N LEU A 22 -8.14 -23.01 3.34
CA LEU A 22 -7.53 -21.73 2.98
C LEU A 22 -7.72 -20.69 4.09
N ARG A 23 -8.94 -20.56 4.63
CA ARG A 23 -9.21 -19.66 5.76
C ARG A 23 -8.31 -19.93 6.96
N LEU A 24 -7.99 -21.20 7.24
CA LEU A 24 -7.16 -21.57 8.38
C LEU A 24 -5.67 -21.38 8.12
N THR A 25 -5.22 -21.40 6.87
CA THR A 25 -3.79 -21.40 6.51
C THR A 25 -3.30 -20.04 6.04
N VAL A 26 -4.05 -19.38 5.15
CA VAL A 26 -3.67 -18.11 4.50
C VAL A 26 -3.36 -17.00 5.52
N PRO A 27 -4.16 -16.78 6.60
CA PRO A 27 -3.86 -15.72 7.57
C PRO A 27 -2.54 -15.91 8.32
N TYR A 28 -1.99 -17.12 8.36
CA TYR A 28 -0.70 -17.41 9.01
C TYR A 28 0.46 -17.43 8.02
N ALA A 29 0.21 -17.39 6.71
CA ALA A 29 1.25 -17.45 5.69
C ALA A 29 2.20 -16.24 5.77
N SER A 30 1.67 -15.05 6.09
CA SER A 30 2.48 -13.84 6.29
C SER A 30 3.50 -14.02 7.42
N LYS A 31 3.10 -14.60 8.55
CA LYS A 31 3.98 -14.90 9.68
C LYS A 31 5.04 -15.95 9.35
N LEU A 32 4.66 -16.99 8.60
CA LEU A 32 5.56 -18.10 8.24
C LEU A 32 6.60 -17.71 7.18
N PHE A 33 6.24 -16.82 6.24
CA PHE A 33 7.09 -16.50 5.09
C PHE A 33 7.62 -15.06 5.07
N GLY A 34 7.19 -14.21 6.00
CA GLY A 34 7.46 -12.77 5.98
C GLY A 34 8.50 -12.27 6.99
N ASN A 35 8.67 -12.95 8.11
CA ASN A 35 9.48 -12.44 9.22
C ASN A 35 10.94 -12.93 9.10
N LYS A 36 11.76 -12.20 8.34
CA LYS A 36 13.22 -12.35 8.44
C LYS A 36 13.72 -11.54 9.64
N PRO A 37 14.35 -12.15 10.66
CA PRO A 37 14.93 -11.41 11.77
C PRO A 37 16.04 -10.50 11.24
N ILE A 38 16.11 -9.29 11.80
CA ILE A 38 17.12 -8.29 11.47
C ILE A 38 18.20 -8.38 12.57
N PRO A 39 19.39 -8.96 12.29
CA PRO A 39 20.38 -9.29 13.31
C PRO A 39 21.28 -8.09 13.67
N TYR A 40 20.70 -6.91 13.87
CA TYR A 40 21.45 -5.67 14.09
C TYR A 40 21.12 -5.08 15.45
N LYS A 41 22.12 -4.50 16.11
CA LYS A 41 21.89 -3.59 17.24
C LYS A 41 21.21 -2.32 16.70
N SER A 42 20.33 -1.74 17.48
CA SER A 42 19.56 -0.55 17.09
C SER A 42 19.66 0.57 18.12
N PHE A 43 19.61 1.80 17.64
CA PHE A 43 19.50 3.02 18.45
C PHE A 43 18.14 3.67 18.21
N VAL A 44 17.50 4.17 19.26
CA VAL A 44 16.16 4.79 19.21
C VAL A 44 16.31 6.30 19.09
N GLU A 45 15.71 6.88 18.05
CA GLU A 45 15.71 8.32 17.78
C GLU A 45 14.30 8.94 17.90
N SER A 46 14.23 10.21 18.28
CA SER A 46 12.98 10.99 18.35
C SER A 46 12.51 11.44 16.96
N THR A 47 11.20 11.46 16.75
CA THR A 47 10.60 11.60 15.40
C THR A 47 9.65 12.79 15.26
N GLU A 48 9.67 13.75 16.19
CA GLU A 48 8.77 14.91 16.14
C GLU A 48 8.89 15.71 14.85
N TRP A 49 10.13 15.96 14.39
CA TRP A 49 10.40 16.65 13.14
C TRP A 49 9.89 15.86 11.91
N LEU A 50 10.04 14.54 11.93
CA LEU A 50 9.60 13.67 10.83
C LEU A 50 8.07 13.62 10.76
N ASN A 51 7.41 13.48 11.91
CA ASN A 51 5.95 13.57 12.01
C ASN A 51 5.45 14.94 11.52
N PHE A 52 6.14 16.02 11.87
CA PHE A 52 5.82 17.36 11.39
C PHE A 52 5.92 17.47 9.86
N ILE A 53 7.00 16.95 9.25
CA ILE A 53 7.16 16.95 7.79
C ILE A 53 6.05 16.15 7.12
N ILE A 54 5.81 14.91 7.57
CA ILE A 54 4.76 14.04 7.02
C ILE A 54 3.40 14.71 7.10
N TYR A 55 3.07 15.30 8.26
CA TYR A 55 1.84 16.03 8.46
C TYR A 55 1.70 17.21 7.48
N ARG A 56 2.76 18.02 7.33
CA ARG A 56 2.76 19.17 6.41
C ARG A 56 2.62 18.75 4.95
N VAL A 57 3.28 17.67 4.55
CA VAL A 57 3.17 17.13 3.19
C VAL A 57 1.76 16.60 2.94
N LEU A 58 1.22 15.78 3.84
CA LEU A 58 -0.13 15.22 3.65
C LEU A 58 -1.21 16.30 3.67
N THR A 59 -1.14 17.26 4.59
CA THR A 59 -2.10 18.38 4.63
C THR A 59 -2.04 19.25 3.38
N HIS A 60 -0.86 19.40 2.75
CA HIS A 60 -0.75 20.08 1.46
C HIS A 60 -1.51 19.34 0.35
N PHE A 61 -1.49 18.02 0.33
CA PHE A 61 -2.18 17.20 -0.67
C PHE A 61 -3.63 16.85 -0.32
N GLN A 62 -4.14 17.31 0.83
CA GLN A 62 -5.52 17.08 1.28
C GLN A 62 -6.53 18.12 0.79
N THR A 63 -6.09 19.17 0.10
CA THR A 63 -7.01 20.15 -0.51
C THR A 63 -7.76 19.53 -1.69
N ASP A 64 -9.01 19.94 -1.90
CA ASP A 64 -9.84 19.45 -3.01
C ASP A 64 -9.13 19.60 -4.37
N GLU A 65 -8.45 20.73 -4.61
CA GLU A 65 -7.72 20.96 -5.86
C GLU A 65 -6.55 19.99 -6.04
N ALA A 66 -5.81 19.67 -4.98
CA ALA A 66 -4.70 18.72 -5.04
C ALA A 66 -5.20 17.29 -5.27
N ILE A 67 -6.31 16.91 -4.63
CA ILE A 67 -6.95 15.61 -4.82
C ILE A 67 -7.45 15.46 -6.27
N GLU A 68 -8.08 16.49 -6.82
CA GLU A 68 -8.50 16.51 -8.23
C GLU A 68 -7.31 16.39 -9.19
N GLN A 69 -6.18 17.06 -8.90
CA GLN A 69 -4.97 16.92 -9.69
C GLN A 69 -4.39 15.50 -9.64
N ILE A 70 -4.31 14.90 -8.45
CA ILE A 70 -3.87 13.50 -8.28
C ILE A 70 -4.78 12.58 -9.10
N ASN A 71 -6.09 12.73 -8.96
CA ASN A 71 -7.07 11.95 -9.72
C ASN A 71 -6.88 12.13 -11.22
N SER A 72 -6.73 13.36 -11.71
CA SER A 72 -6.50 13.64 -13.13
C SER A 72 -5.21 12.98 -13.66
N ILE A 73 -4.12 13.03 -12.89
CA ILE A 73 -2.83 12.44 -13.28
C ILE A 73 -2.94 10.91 -13.35
N VAL A 74 -3.57 10.29 -12.36
CA VAL A 74 -3.75 8.83 -12.36
C VAL A 74 -4.67 8.42 -13.51
N ASN A 75 -5.81 9.10 -13.68
CA ASN A 75 -6.81 8.80 -14.70
C ASN A 75 -6.32 8.93 -16.14
N ALA A 76 -5.35 9.83 -16.39
CA ALA A 76 -4.72 9.93 -17.69
C ALA A 76 -4.02 8.63 -18.13
N ASN A 77 -3.62 7.77 -17.18
CA ASN A 77 -2.84 6.56 -17.43
C ASN A 77 -3.65 5.26 -17.37
N ILE A 78 -4.93 5.31 -16.99
CA ILE A 78 -5.77 4.12 -16.80
C ILE A 78 -7.08 4.07 -17.63
N PRO A 79 -7.20 4.69 -18.82
CA PRO A 79 -8.42 4.56 -19.61
C PRO A 79 -8.65 3.08 -20.02
N PRO A 80 -9.90 2.59 -20.05
CA PRO A 80 -11.17 3.29 -19.84
C PRO A 80 -11.66 3.31 -18.37
N HIS A 81 -10.80 2.98 -17.41
CA HIS A 81 -11.13 2.96 -15.99
C HIS A 81 -10.95 4.33 -15.35
N ASN A 82 -11.53 4.52 -14.17
CA ASN A 82 -11.45 5.77 -13.42
C ASN A 82 -11.09 5.49 -11.96
N PHE A 83 -10.01 6.09 -11.50
CA PHE A 83 -9.55 6.14 -10.13
C PHE A 83 -10.00 7.45 -9.50
N ARG A 84 -10.52 7.37 -8.28
CA ARG A 84 -10.79 8.54 -7.47
C ARG A 84 -10.30 8.31 -6.04
N LEU A 85 -9.29 9.06 -5.68
CA LEU A 85 -8.90 9.32 -4.30
C LEU A 85 -9.99 10.21 -3.67
N ILE A 86 -10.61 9.71 -2.61
CA ILE A 86 -11.64 10.42 -1.85
C ILE A 86 -10.98 11.20 -0.71
N SER A 87 -10.03 10.56 -0.02
CA SER A 87 -9.28 11.19 1.06
C SER A 87 -7.95 10.47 1.27
N LEU A 88 -6.93 11.23 1.70
CA LEU A 88 -5.68 10.67 2.22
C LEU A 88 -5.80 10.20 3.68
N GLY A 89 -6.91 10.51 4.36
CA GLY A 89 -7.10 10.22 5.78
C GLY A 89 -6.22 11.10 6.68
N ASN A 90 -6.03 10.70 7.93
CA ASN A 90 -5.13 11.40 8.86
C ASN A 90 -3.67 11.16 8.49
N ALA A 91 -2.75 12.01 8.97
CA ALA A 91 -1.32 11.71 8.86
C ALA A 91 -0.95 10.49 9.73
N PRO A 92 -0.11 9.57 9.23
CA PRO A 92 0.39 8.48 10.05
C PRO A 92 1.37 9.03 11.09
N VAL A 93 1.46 8.34 12.22
CA VAL A 93 2.30 8.69 13.37
C VAL A 93 3.46 7.71 13.46
N ILE A 94 4.66 8.25 13.53
CA ILE A 94 5.89 7.51 13.76
C ILE A 94 6.31 7.76 15.21
N LYS A 95 6.30 6.71 16.03
CA LYS A 95 6.61 6.83 17.47
C LYS A 95 8.09 7.02 17.76
N HIS A 96 8.93 6.35 16.97
CA HIS A 96 10.38 6.41 17.06
C HIS A 96 10.96 5.92 15.74
N VAL A 97 12.26 6.15 15.54
CA VAL A 97 13.03 5.57 14.44
C VAL A 97 14.14 4.73 15.04
N LEU A 98 14.36 3.53 14.48
CA LEU A 98 15.46 2.65 14.88
C LEU A 98 16.52 2.67 13.79
N THR A 99 17.66 3.28 14.07
CA THR A 99 18.83 3.22 13.17
C THR A 99 19.63 1.96 13.49
N LEU A 100 19.88 1.13 12.49
CA LEU A 100 20.63 -0.11 12.66
C LEU A 100 22.13 0.15 12.56
N GLU A 101 22.92 -0.60 13.33
CA GLU A 101 24.38 -0.55 13.29
C GLU A 101 24.89 -0.79 11.86
N MET A 102 25.64 0.18 11.36
CA MET A 102 26.24 0.15 10.03
C MET A 102 27.38 -0.88 10.02
N LYS A 103 27.29 -1.90 9.15
CA LYS A 103 28.40 -2.84 8.91
C LYS A 103 29.45 -2.25 7.97
N ASP A 104 29.01 -1.41 7.04
CA ASP A 104 29.83 -0.62 6.12
C ASP A 104 29.47 0.86 6.33
N ILE A 105 30.46 1.75 6.23
CA ILE A 105 30.37 3.17 6.63
C ILE A 105 29.22 3.92 5.93
N ASP A 106 28.80 3.45 4.75
CA ASP A 106 27.87 4.16 3.87
C ASP A 106 26.53 3.42 3.63
N ASN A 107 26.26 2.33 4.37
CA ASN A 107 24.99 1.59 4.26
C ASN A 107 24.00 2.00 5.36
N ILE A 108 23.04 2.85 5.02
CA ILE A 108 22.01 3.33 5.96
C ILE A 108 20.85 2.34 5.99
N ASN A 109 20.58 1.79 7.18
CA ASN A 109 19.47 0.88 7.41
C ASN A 109 18.63 1.39 8.59
N ILE A 110 17.34 1.61 8.35
CA ILE A 110 16.44 2.23 9.31
C ILE A 110 15.16 1.40 9.43
N ILE A 111 14.64 1.26 10.65
CA ILE A 111 13.30 0.71 10.90
C ILE A 111 12.40 1.83 11.44
N ILE A 112 11.25 2.00 10.78
CA ILE A 112 10.25 3.01 11.09
C ILE A 112 8.95 2.31 11.49
N PRO A 113 8.64 2.19 12.80
CA PRO A 113 7.30 1.82 13.25
C PRO A 113 6.29 2.91 12.89
N LEU A 114 5.26 2.51 12.15
CA LEU A 114 4.21 3.38 11.61
C LEU A 114 2.85 2.96 12.19
N GLU A 115 2.09 3.95 12.66
CA GLU A 115 0.68 3.80 13.03
C GLU A 115 -0.16 4.75 12.18
N TRP A 116 -1.11 4.21 11.41
CA TRP A 116 -2.02 4.98 10.59
C TRP A 116 -3.46 4.68 10.98
N ILE A 117 -4.14 5.65 11.60
CA ILE A 117 -5.55 5.52 12.00
C ILE A 117 -6.40 6.41 11.11
N ASN A 118 -7.47 5.86 10.53
CA ASN A 118 -8.28 6.49 9.48
C ASN A 118 -7.39 6.93 8.31
N GLY A 119 -6.87 5.96 7.58
CA GLY A 119 -6.02 6.17 6.43
C GLY A 119 -6.82 6.52 5.16
N PRO A 120 -6.21 6.32 3.98
CA PRO A 120 -6.80 6.74 2.73
C PRO A 120 -8.08 5.97 2.41
N SER A 121 -8.97 6.67 1.72
CA SER A 121 -10.20 6.17 1.12
C SER A 121 -10.15 6.47 -0.37
N LEU A 122 -10.39 5.46 -1.20
CA LEU A 122 -10.35 5.57 -2.65
C LEU A 122 -11.36 4.63 -3.29
N ASP A 123 -11.77 4.94 -4.51
CA ASP A 123 -12.53 4.04 -5.34
C ASP A 123 -11.97 3.92 -6.77
N PHE A 124 -12.19 2.74 -7.33
CA PHE A 124 -11.79 2.39 -8.69
C PHE A 124 -13.02 1.92 -9.46
N VAL A 125 -13.35 2.66 -10.51
CA VAL A 125 -14.53 2.46 -11.34
C VAL A 125 -14.12 1.81 -12.67
N LEU A 126 -14.72 0.67 -12.95
CA LEU A 126 -14.45 -0.13 -14.13
C LEU A 126 -15.30 0.34 -15.33
N GLY A 127 -14.65 0.96 -16.32
CA GLY A 127 -15.26 1.27 -17.61
C GLY A 127 -16.40 2.28 -17.49
N GLU A 128 -17.50 2.06 -18.23
CA GLU A 128 -18.74 2.85 -18.19
C GLU A 128 -19.54 2.64 -16.88
N ASN A 129 -18.89 2.76 -15.71
CA ASN A 129 -19.48 2.53 -14.40
C ASN A 129 -20.12 1.14 -14.22
N LEU A 130 -19.52 0.10 -14.84
CA LEU A 130 -20.04 -1.26 -14.72
C LEU A 130 -19.94 -1.79 -13.29
N ALA A 131 -18.81 -1.49 -12.64
CA ALA A 131 -18.61 -1.75 -11.23
C ALA A 131 -17.66 -0.72 -10.62
N ARG A 132 -17.78 -0.53 -9.31
CA ARG A 132 -16.91 0.28 -8.47
C ARG A 132 -16.34 -0.58 -7.37
N ILE A 133 -15.04 -0.47 -7.14
CA ILE A 133 -14.31 -1.10 -6.04
C ILE A 133 -13.91 0.02 -5.10
N GLU A 134 -14.43 0.02 -3.88
CA GLU A 134 -14.14 0.99 -2.84
C GLU A 134 -13.16 0.36 -1.86
N PHE A 135 -12.14 1.11 -1.47
CA PHE A 135 -11.14 0.72 -0.50
C PHE A 135 -11.06 1.78 0.60
N ASP A 136 -11.19 1.34 1.85
CA ASP A 136 -11.08 2.19 3.03
C ASP A 136 -10.05 1.58 3.99
N LEU A 137 -8.96 2.31 4.29
CA LEU A 137 -8.01 1.90 5.32
C LEU A 137 -8.44 2.47 6.68
N PHE A 138 -8.91 1.62 7.60
CA PHE A 138 -9.28 2.06 8.94
C PHE A 138 -8.09 2.13 9.87
N LYS A 139 -7.21 1.12 9.82
CA LYS A 139 -6.07 1.03 10.72
C LYS A 139 -4.92 0.29 10.07
N PHE A 140 -3.73 0.85 10.19
CA PHE A 140 -2.48 0.18 9.90
C PHE A 140 -1.54 0.35 11.09
N PHE A 141 -0.90 -0.74 11.51
CA PHE A 141 0.21 -0.71 12.45
C PHE A 141 1.28 -1.66 11.94
N GLY A 142 2.50 -1.21 11.75
CA GLY A 142 3.57 -2.07 11.26
C GLY A 142 4.92 -1.39 11.33
N GLN A 143 5.96 -2.09 10.86
CA GLN A 143 7.32 -1.56 10.78
C GLN A 143 7.77 -1.55 9.32
N ILE A 144 8.30 -0.42 8.89
CA ILE A 144 8.91 -0.27 7.57
C ILE A 144 10.42 -0.35 7.76
N PHE A 145 11.06 -1.28 7.05
CA PHE A 145 12.50 -1.33 6.90
C PHE A 145 12.88 -0.54 5.66
N ILE A 146 13.76 0.45 5.82
CA ILE A 146 14.34 1.24 4.74
C ILE A 146 15.82 0.89 4.65
N SER A 147 16.26 0.56 3.44
CA SER A 147 17.66 0.29 3.09
C SER A 147 18.08 1.26 2.01
N TRP A 148 19.17 1.98 2.28
CA TRP A 148 19.84 2.83 1.31
C TRP A 148 21.24 2.25 1.06
N PRO A 149 21.41 1.48 -0.03
CA PRO A 149 22.69 0.87 -0.35
C PRO A 149 23.66 1.89 -0.96
N GLU A 150 24.91 1.85 -0.53
CA GLU A 150 26.01 2.70 -1.03
C GLU A 150 26.16 2.64 -2.56
N ASN A 151 26.03 1.45 -3.15
CA ASN A 151 26.20 1.20 -4.58
C ASN A 151 25.12 1.85 -5.46
N SER A 152 24.11 2.49 -4.86
CA SER A 152 23.06 3.16 -5.60
C SER A 152 22.55 4.39 -4.84
N PRO A 153 23.25 5.53 -4.91
CA PRO A 153 22.90 6.74 -4.17
C PRO A 153 21.49 7.26 -4.52
N THR A 154 20.98 6.87 -5.69
CA THR A 154 19.64 7.21 -6.16
C THR A 154 18.59 6.18 -5.80
N LYS A 155 18.92 4.98 -5.32
CA LYS A 155 17.92 3.95 -5.02
C LYS A 155 17.72 3.74 -3.53
N PHE A 156 16.46 3.77 -3.16
CA PHE A 156 15.99 3.47 -1.82
C PHE A 156 15.07 2.27 -1.91
N GLU A 157 15.31 1.29 -1.06
CA GLU A 157 14.44 0.14 -0.93
C GLU A 157 13.69 0.24 0.38
N PHE A 158 12.39 0.00 0.35
CA PHE A 158 11.62 -0.20 1.56
C PHE A 158 10.75 -1.43 1.48
N ARG A 159 10.55 -2.07 2.64
CA ARG A 159 9.66 -3.22 2.78
C ARG A 159 9.03 -3.22 4.17
N PHE A 160 7.88 -3.88 4.29
CA PHE A 160 7.27 -4.11 5.59
C PHE A 160 7.94 -5.29 6.28
N ILE A 161 8.22 -5.16 7.57
CA ILE A 161 8.85 -6.18 8.39
C ILE A 161 8.07 -6.44 9.67
N GLY A 162 8.28 -7.62 10.25
CA GLY A 162 7.70 -8.00 11.52
C GLY A 162 6.19 -8.18 11.46
N ASP A 163 5.59 -8.27 12.64
CA ASP A 163 4.14 -8.35 12.77
C ASP A 163 3.52 -6.99 12.47
N PHE A 164 2.50 -6.99 11.62
CA PHE A 164 1.73 -5.80 11.26
C PHE A 164 0.24 -6.13 11.33
N ILE A 165 -0.56 -5.10 11.55
CA ILE A 165 -2.02 -5.16 11.65
C ILE A 165 -2.54 -4.24 10.55
N VAL A 166 -3.31 -4.79 9.62
CA VAL A 166 -4.06 -4.00 8.64
C VAL A 166 -5.54 -4.27 8.84
N ASP A 167 -6.31 -3.21 9.00
CA ASP A 167 -7.75 -3.21 9.03
C ASP A 167 -8.27 -2.29 7.94
N PHE A 168 -8.98 -2.87 7.00
CA PHE A 168 -9.46 -2.20 5.80
C PHE A 168 -10.78 -2.82 5.36
N ASP A 169 -11.60 -2.04 4.65
CA ASP A 169 -12.74 -2.56 3.91
C ASP A 169 -12.45 -2.56 2.40
N ILE A 170 -12.94 -3.60 1.73
CA ILE A 170 -13.05 -3.61 0.27
C ILE A 170 -14.51 -3.87 -0.06
N SER A 171 -15.16 -2.87 -0.63
CA SER A 171 -16.55 -2.93 -1.04
C SER A 171 -16.65 -2.94 -2.56
N PHE A 172 -17.48 -3.83 -3.09
CA PHE A 172 -17.80 -3.87 -4.51
C PHE A 172 -19.23 -3.40 -4.71
N GLN A 173 -19.39 -2.47 -5.64
CA GLN A 173 -20.67 -1.97 -6.08
C GLN A 173 -20.84 -2.28 -7.57
N PHE A 174 -21.83 -3.10 -7.92
CA PHE A 174 -22.20 -3.36 -9.32
C PHE A 174 -23.31 -2.39 -9.74
N LYS A 175 -22.98 -1.48 -10.66
CA LYS A 175 -23.85 -0.36 -11.07
C LYS A 175 -24.46 0.34 -9.83
N GLU A 176 -25.76 0.58 -9.79
CA GLU A 176 -26.45 1.19 -8.64
C GLU A 176 -27.27 0.18 -7.82
N TYR A 177 -27.20 -1.11 -8.15
CA TYR A 177 -28.15 -2.10 -7.63
C TYR A 177 -27.64 -2.90 -6.44
N PHE A 178 -26.34 -3.22 -6.42
CA PHE A 178 -25.79 -4.15 -5.44
C PHE A 178 -24.47 -3.64 -4.90
N ARG A 179 -24.41 -3.42 -3.59
CA ARG A 179 -23.18 -3.07 -2.86
C ARG A 179 -22.96 -4.09 -1.75
N PHE A 180 -21.76 -4.64 -1.69
CA PHE A 180 -21.37 -5.58 -0.65
C PHE A 180 -19.89 -5.43 -0.30
N SER A 181 -19.57 -5.65 0.96
CA SER A 181 -18.18 -5.70 1.43
C SER A 181 -17.66 -7.13 1.31
N LEU A 182 -16.50 -7.30 0.66
CA LEU A 182 -15.81 -8.59 0.54
C LEU A 182 -15.32 -9.04 1.90
N MET A 183 -14.96 -8.10 2.77
CA MET A 183 -14.48 -8.38 4.12
C MET A 183 -15.59 -8.95 5.01
N LYS A 184 -16.86 -8.63 4.72
CA LYS A 184 -18.05 -9.18 5.42
C LYS A 184 -18.49 -10.55 4.92
N ILE A 185 -17.99 -11.06 3.79
CA ILE A 185 -18.35 -12.39 3.30
C ILE A 185 -17.62 -13.45 4.16
N PRO A 186 -18.36 -14.37 4.82
CA PRO A 186 -17.75 -15.45 5.60
C PRO A 186 -16.78 -16.28 4.73
N LEU A 187 -15.69 -16.75 5.32
CA LEU A 187 -14.57 -17.46 4.67
C LEU A 187 -13.74 -16.59 3.71
N ILE A 188 -14.37 -15.93 2.73
CA ILE A 188 -13.69 -15.18 1.67
C ILE A 188 -12.96 -13.95 2.22
N GLY A 189 -13.60 -13.17 3.09
CA GLY A 189 -13.00 -11.94 3.63
C GLY A 189 -11.66 -12.18 4.33
N GLN A 190 -11.56 -13.26 5.13
CA GLN A 190 -10.31 -13.63 5.81
C GLN A 190 -9.23 -14.12 4.84
N ILE A 191 -9.61 -14.80 3.77
CA ILE A 191 -8.68 -15.24 2.71
C ILE A 191 -8.12 -14.03 1.97
N ILE A 192 -8.98 -13.10 1.55
CA ILE A 192 -8.57 -11.87 0.86
C ILE A 192 -7.65 -11.05 1.75
N LYS A 193 -8.02 -10.88 3.03
CA LYS A 193 -7.19 -10.22 4.02
C LYS A 193 -5.79 -10.83 4.09
N GLY A 194 -5.71 -12.15 4.27
CA GLY A 194 -4.43 -12.85 4.36
C GLY A 194 -3.61 -12.81 3.06
N ILE A 195 -4.26 -12.80 1.88
CA ILE A 195 -3.57 -12.61 0.58
C ILE A 195 -2.97 -11.22 0.49
N ILE A 196 -3.74 -10.17 0.81
CA ILE A 196 -3.26 -8.79 0.77
C ILE A 196 -2.12 -8.61 1.76
N GLU A 197 -2.26 -9.12 2.99
CA GLU A 197 -1.20 -9.12 3.98
C GLU A 197 0.07 -9.82 3.47
N LEU A 198 -0.06 -10.98 2.82
CA LEU A 198 1.08 -11.70 2.24
C LEU A 198 1.76 -10.91 1.12
N ILE A 199 1.00 -10.26 0.25
CA ILE A 199 1.53 -9.41 -0.82
C ILE A 199 2.33 -8.25 -0.21
N VAL A 200 1.74 -7.54 0.76
CA VAL A 200 2.37 -6.38 1.42
C VAL A 200 3.71 -6.75 2.07
N VAL A 201 3.80 -7.89 2.76
CA VAL A 201 5.06 -8.30 3.43
C VAL A 201 6.12 -8.78 2.44
N ARG A 202 5.72 -9.39 1.33
CA ARG A 202 6.67 -9.90 0.34
C ARG A 202 7.18 -8.82 -0.60
N GLN A 203 6.42 -7.75 -0.79
CA GLN A 203 6.79 -6.69 -1.71
C GLN A 203 7.98 -5.90 -1.18
N VAL A 204 9.01 -5.76 -2.01
CA VAL A 204 10.05 -4.76 -1.85
C VAL A 204 9.71 -3.63 -2.82
N PHE A 205 9.68 -2.41 -2.32
CA PHE A 205 9.40 -1.22 -3.09
C PHE A 205 10.69 -0.47 -3.32
N GLU A 206 10.99 -0.17 -4.58
CA GLU A 206 12.17 0.58 -4.99
C GLU A 206 11.74 2.00 -5.38
N ILE A 207 12.35 3.01 -4.75
CA ILE A 207 12.21 4.41 -5.13
C ILE A 207 13.55 4.83 -5.74
N THR A 208 13.50 5.31 -6.99
CA THR A 208 14.65 5.95 -7.63
C THR A 208 14.50 7.45 -7.51
N LEU A 209 15.34 8.09 -6.70
CA LEU A 209 15.47 9.53 -6.66
C LEU A 209 16.09 10.04 -7.97
N PRO A 210 15.68 11.22 -8.45
CA PRO A 210 16.36 11.85 -9.57
C PRO A 210 17.83 12.04 -9.24
N ASP A 211 18.69 11.83 -10.24
CA ASP A 211 20.12 12.06 -10.12
C ASP A 211 20.33 13.55 -9.82
N ILE A 212 20.73 13.86 -8.59
CA ILE A 212 21.05 15.23 -8.20
C ILE A 212 22.47 15.49 -8.73
N ASN A 213 22.63 15.57 -10.04
CA ASN A 213 23.76 16.29 -10.62
C ASN A 213 23.56 17.75 -10.21
N LEU A 214 24.10 18.12 -9.05
CA LEU A 214 24.39 19.49 -8.68
C LEU A 214 25.47 19.99 -9.63
N ASP A 215 25.11 20.21 -10.90
CA ASP A 215 25.91 21.04 -11.78
C ASP A 215 25.61 22.49 -11.36
N PRO A 216 26.55 23.18 -10.67
CA PRO A 216 26.32 24.53 -10.16
C PRO A 216 26.03 25.55 -11.26
N ASP A 217 26.22 25.17 -12.53
CA ASP A 217 26.03 26.05 -13.70
C ASP A 217 24.78 25.72 -14.55
N SER A 218 23.91 24.80 -14.13
CA SER A 218 22.68 24.50 -14.89
C SER A 218 21.61 25.60 -14.67
N PRO A 219 21.33 26.49 -15.65
CA PRO A 219 20.28 27.48 -15.48
C PRO A 219 18.94 26.78 -15.62
N ILE A 220 18.04 27.00 -14.65
CA ILE A 220 16.61 26.68 -14.75
C ILE A 220 16.06 27.45 -15.96
N GLN A 221 16.10 26.85 -17.15
CA GLN A 221 15.48 27.43 -18.32
C GLN A 221 13.99 27.06 -18.32
N PRO A 222 13.07 28.05 -18.26
CA PRO A 222 11.67 27.77 -18.47
C PRO A 222 11.47 27.36 -19.94
N LYS A 223 10.85 26.18 -20.15
CA LYS A 223 10.41 25.73 -21.49
C LYS A 223 9.51 26.80 -22.11
N ARG A 224 10.06 27.63 -23.01
CA ARG A 224 9.24 28.44 -23.92
C ARG A 224 8.58 27.50 -24.93
N SER A 225 7.25 27.41 -24.81
CA SER A 225 6.35 26.93 -25.85
C SER A 225 6.74 27.51 -27.22
N LYS A 226 7.10 26.63 -28.16
CA LYS A 226 7.12 27.00 -29.58
C LYS A 226 5.68 27.07 -30.05
N LYS A 227 5.21 28.29 -30.26
CA LYS A 227 4.05 28.61 -31.07
C LYS A 227 4.40 28.22 -32.51
N ASN A 228 3.66 27.29 -33.09
CA ASN A 228 3.74 26.99 -34.52
C ASN A 228 3.02 28.11 -35.27
N ASP A 229 3.74 28.74 -36.21
CA ASP A 229 3.16 29.40 -37.38
C ASP A 229 2.96 28.35 -38.48
#